data_AF-A0A1J3E1B8-F1
#
_entry.id   AF-A0A1J3E1B8-F1
#
_cell.length_a   1.000
_cell.length_b   1.000
_cell.length_c   1.000
_cell.angle_alpha   90.00
_cell.angle_beta   90.00
_cell.angle_gamma   90.00
#
_symmetry.space_group_name_H-M   'P 1'
#
loop_
_entity.id
_entity.type
_entity.pdbx_description
1 polymer ?
#
loop_
_entity_poly.entity_id
_entity_poly.type
_entity_poly.pdbx_seq_one_letter_code
_entity_poly.pdbx_strand_id
1 'polypeptide(L)'
;GSEGLKPDSATWNSLISGFSQLGKVIEAFKFFERMISLVMVPSLKCLTSLLSACSDTWVLKNGKEIHGHVIKAAAERDVFVSTSLIDMYMKCGFSLWARR
;
A
#
# COMPACT_ATOMS: atom_id res chain seq x y z
N GLY A 1 2.02 34.70 8.89
CA GLY A 1 1.38 33.69 8.02
C GLY A 1 1.90 32.35 8.44
N SER A 2 1.05 31.48 8.96
CA SER A 2 1.45 30.11 9.31
C SER A 2 1.60 29.33 8.01
N GLU A 3 2.83 29.22 7.49
CA GLU A 3 3.14 28.15 6.55
C GLU A 3 2.81 26.84 7.27
N GLY A 4 1.72 26.21 6.86
CA GLY A 4 1.33 24.91 7.40
C GLY A 4 2.47 23.92 7.18
N LEU A 5 2.76 23.11 8.21
CA LEU A 5 3.78 22.06 8.12
C LEU A 5 3.52 21.18 6.88
N LYS A 6 4.50 21.10 5.99
CA LYS A 6 4.43 20.23 4.83
C LYS A 6 4.47 18.77 5.31
N PRO A 7 3.49 17.92 4.92
CA PRO A 7 3.50 16.52 5.31
C PRO A 7 4.78 15.80 4.87
N ASP A 8 5.42 15.11 5.80
CA ASP A 8 6.61 14.30 5.58
C ASP A 8 6.25 12.79 5.45
N SER A 9 7.25 11.92 5.31
CA SER A 9 7.03 10.48 5.12
C SER A 9 6.29 9.87 6.31
N ALA A 10 6.59 10.32 7.53
CA ALA A 10 5.92 9.83 8.74
C ALA A 10 4.43 10.20 8.74
N THR A 11 4.12 11.43 8.34
CA THR A 11 2.74 11.94 8.22
C THR A 11 1.94 11.10 7.20
N TRP A 12 2.49 10.89 6.00
CA TRP A 12 1.83 10.09 4.96
C TRP A 12 1.65 8.62 5.39
N ASN A 13 2.69 7.99 5.91
CA ASN A 13 2.62 6.61 6.38
C ASN A 13 1.55 6.40 7.46
N SER A 14 1.41 7.38 8.37
CA SER A 14 0.41 7.35 9.44
C SER A 14 -1.01 7.47 8.88
N LEU A 15 -1.24 8.42 7.97
CA LEU A 15 -2.53 8.59 7.30
C LEU A 15 -2.93 7.31 6.55
N ILE A 16 -2.05 6.80 5.69
CA ILE A 16 -2.33 5.63 4.85
C ILE A 16 -2.62 4.40 5.72
N SER A 17 -1.80 4.15 6.75
CA SER A 17 -1.99 3.01 7.65
C SER A 17 -3.33 3.12 8.41
N GLY A 18 -3.68 4.32 8.89
CA GLY A 18 -4.93 4.55 9.60
C GLY A 18 -6.16 4.30 8.73
N PHE A 19 -6.20 4.86 7.51
CA PHE A 19 -7.30 4.59 6.59
C PHE A 19 -7.38 3.12 6.16
N SER A 20 -6.23 2.47 5.95
CA SER A 20 -6.18 1.04 5.60
C SER A 20 -6.77 0.16 6.70
N GLN A 21 -6.40 0.41 7.96
CA GLN A 21 -6.91 -0.33 9.13
C GLN A 21 -8.41 -0.13 9.35
N LEU A 22 -8.97 0.99 8.90
CA LEU A 22 -10.41 1.26 8.91
C LEU A 22 -11.15 0.65 7.70
N GLY A 23 -10.47 -0.10 6.82
CA GLY A 23 -11.04 -0.64 5.59
C GLY A 23 -11.35 0.42 4.52
N LYS A 24 -10.90 1.66 4.72
CA LYS A 24 -11.11 2.80 3.80
C LYS A 24 -10.04 2.80 2.70
N VAL A 25 -10.06 1.76 1.88
CA VAL A 25 -9.02 1.48 0.88
C VAL A 25 -8.88 2.60 -0.14
N ILE A 26 -10.00 3.18 -0.59
CA ILE A 26 -9.99 4.24 -1.61
C ILE A 26 -9.29 5.49 -1.07
N GLU A 27 -9.57 5.89 0.16
CA GLU A 27 -8.92 7.02 0.84
C GLU A 27 -7.45 6.74 1.09
N ALA A 28 -7.12 5.55 1.60
CA ALA A 28 -5.74 5.13 1.80
C ALA A 28 -4.93 5.20 0.50
N PHE A 29 -5.53 4.76 -0.61
CA PHE A 29 -4.90 4.82 -1.93
C PHE A 29 -4.67 6.23 -2.45
N LYS A 30 -5.64 7.14 -2.28
CA LYS A 30 -5.47 8.54 -2.68
C LYS A 30 -4.24 9.16 -2.01
N PHE A 31 -4.02 8.84 -0.73
CA PHE A 31 -2.83 9.30 -0.01
C PHE A 31 -1.55 8.60 -0.44
N PHE A 32 -1.61 7.31 -0.75
CA PHE A 32 -0.49 6.57 -1.33
C PHE A 32 -0.06 7.12 -2.69
N GLU A 33 -0.98 7.33 -3.61
CA GLU A 33 -0.72 7.96 -4.92
C GLU A 33 -0.12 9.36 -4.75
N ARG A 34 -0.67 10.14 -3.81
CA ARG A 34 -0.13 11.47 -3.50
C ARG A 34 1.30 11.39 -2.97
N MET A 35 1.58 10.49 -2.04
CA MET A 35 2.92 10.27 -1.49
C MET A 35 3.92 9.90 -2.59
N ILE A 36 3.56 8.97 -3.49
CA ILE A 36 4.41 8.57 -4.61
C ILE A 36 4.63 9.73 -5.59
N SER A 37 3.60 10.53 -5.87
CA SER A 37 3.71 11.71 -6.76
C SER A 37 4.70 12.77 -6.22
N LEU A 38 4.98 12.73 -4.92
CA LEU A 38 5.96 13.59 -4.25
C LEU A 38 7.35 12.94 -4.16
N VAL A 39 7.57 11.81 -4.84
CA VAL A 39 8.83 11.03 -4.84
C VAL A 39 9.21 10.55 -3.42
N MET A 40 8.20 10.29 -2.59
CA MET A 40 8.39 9.80 -1.23
C MET A 40 8.19 8.28 -1.19
N VAL A 41 9.00 7.60 -0.39
CA VAL A 41 8.99 6.13 -0.30
C VAL A 41 8.07 5.67 0.83
N PRO A 42 7.00 4.92 0.53
CA PRO A 42 6.14 4.31 1.53
C PRO A 42 6.94 3.35 2.42
N SER A 43 6.62 3.31 3.71
CA SER A 43 7.19 2.31 4.61
C SER A 43 6.65 0.90 4.30
N LEU A 44 7.39 -0.15 4.66
CA LEU A 44 6.92 -1.54 4.52
C LEU A 44 5.57 -1.76 5.23
N LYS A 45 5.41 -1.18 6.44
CA LYS A 45 4.16 -1.22 7.20
C LYS A 45 2.98 -0.58 6.44
N CYS A 46 3.23 0.52 5.73
CA CYS A 46 2.23 1.15 4.88
C CYS A 46 1.81 0.22 3.73
N LEU A 47 2.79 -0.41 3.05
CA LEU A 47 2.53 -1.34 1.96
C LEU A 47 1.74 -2.57 2.43
N THR A 48 2.14 -3.21 3.53
CA THR A 48 1.44 -4.38 4.08
C THR A 48 0.02 -4.02 4.56
N SER A 49 -0.17 -2.83 5.13
CA SER A 49 -1.51 -2.37 5.55
C SER A 49 -2.44 -2.16 4.36
N LEU A 50 -1.94 -1.54 3.29
CA LEU A 50 -2.70 -1.36 2.06
C LEU A 50 -3.06 -2.69 1.40
N LEU A 51 -2.10 -3.63 1.33
CA LEU A 51 -2.33 -4.96 0.77
C LEU A 51 -3.37 -5.74 1.58
N SER A 52 -3.31 -5.69 2.91
CA SER A 52 -4.33 -6.29 3.78
C SER A 52 -5.70 -5.69 3.50
N ALA A 53 -5.78 -4.37 3.40
CA ALA A 53 -7.05 -3.70 3.15
C ALA A 53 -7.62 -4.05 1.75
N CYS A 54 -6.78 -4.17 0.71
CA CYS A 54 -7.17 -4.69 -0.60
C CYS A 54 -7.63 -6.16 -0.53
N SER A 55 -6.98 -6.98 0.29
CA SER A 55 -7.34 -8.39 0.53
C SER A 55 -8.75 -8.50 1.12
N ASP A 56 -9.04 -7.70 2.16
CA ASP A 56 -10.30 -7.76 2.90
C ASP A 56 -11.47 -7.13 2.12
N THR A 57 -11.18 -6.24 1.17
CA THR A 57 -12.18 -5.57 0.30
C THR A 57 -12.21 -6.11 -1.13
N TRP A 58 -11.39 -7.11 -1.44
CA TRP A 58 -11.32 -7.79 -2.75
C TRP A 58 -10.97 -6.83 -3.92
N VAL A 59 -10.23 -5.75 -3.64
CA VAL A 59 -9.91 -4.69 -4.61
C VAL A 59 -8.59 -5.01 -5.35
N LEU A 60 -8.67 -5.93 -6.31
CA LEU A 60 -7.51 -6.42 -7.08
C LEU A 60 -6.74 -5.33 -7.82
N LYS A 61 -7.44 -4.35 -8.41
CA LYS A 61 -6.82 -3.28 -9.23
C LYS A 61 -5.75 -2.55 -8.41
N ASN A 62 -6.16 -2.08 -7.24
CA ASN A 62 -5.30 -1.38 -6.28
C ASN A 62 -4.18 -2.31 -5.78
N GLY A 63 -4.50 -3.56 -5.45
CA GLY A 63 -3.48 -4.57 -5.10
C GLY A 63 -2.37 -4.71 -6.14
N LYS A 64 -2.71 -4.73 -7.43
CA LYS A 64 -1.73 -4.78 -8.54
C LYS A 64 -0.88 -3.52 -8.64
N GLU A 65 -1.45 -2.34 -8.39
CA GLU A 65 -0.71 -1.07 -8.39
C GLU A 65 0.34 -1.06 -7.26
N ILE A 66 -0.01 -1.53 -6.05
CA ILE A 66 0.97 -1.71 -4.97
C ILE A 66 2.04 -2.72 -5.36
N HIS A 67 1.66 -3.87 -5.92
CA HIS A 67 2.63 -4.88 -6.35
C HIS A 67 3.64 -4.31 -7.35
N GLY A 68 3.18 -3.53 -8.33
CA GLY A 68 4.07 -2.83 -9.26
C GLY A 68 5.01 -1.84 -8.56
N HIS A 69 4.56 -1.16 -7.51
CA HIS A 69 5.43 -0.30 -6.69
C HIS A 69 6.46 -1.12 -5.90
N VAL A 70 6.04 -2.23 -5.27
CA VAL A 70 6.92 -3.14 -4.51
C VAL A 70 8.08 -3.63 -5.36
N ILE A 71 7.80 -4.07 -6.60
CA ILE A 71 8.83 -4.52 -7.55
C ILE A 71 9.80 -3.38 -7.90
N LYS A 72 9.27 -2.18 -8.20
CA LYS A 72 10.11 -1.01 -8.52
C LYS A 72 10.99 -0.58 -7.34
N ALA A 73 10.52 -0.79 -6.12
CA ALA A 73 11.23 -0.46 -4.88
C ALA A 73 12.15 -1.59 -4.37
N ALA A 74 12.23 -2.73 -5.08
CA ALA A 74 12.96 -3.93 -4.66
C ALA A 74 12.55 -4.44 -3.24
N ALA A 75 11.27 -4.26 -2.88
CA ALA A 75 10.72 -4.59 -1.57
C ALA A 75 10.06 -5.99 -1.54
N GLU A 76 10.01 -6.71 -2.67
CA GLU A 76 9.35 -8.02 -2.80
C GLU A 76 10.03 -9.14 -2.00
N ARG A 77 11.30 -8.96 -1.63
CA ARG A 77 12.06 -9.91 -0.82
C ARG A 77 11.73 -9.83 0.68
N ASP A 78 11.05 -8.78 1.11
CA ASP A 78 10.59 -8.67 2.49
C ASP A 78 9.51 -9.72 2.77
N VAL A 79 9.66 -10.46 3.87
CA VAL A 79 8.78 -11.58 4.22
C VAL A 79 7.34 -11.11 4.51
N PHE A 80 7.18 -9.92 5.08
CA PHE A 80 5.87 -9.39 5.41
C PHE A 80 5.17 -8.89 4.14
N VAL A 81 5.88 -8.16 3.29
CA VAL A 81 5.34 -7.69 2.00
C VAL A 81 4.95 -8.86 1.11
N SER A 82 5.83 -9.85 0.94
CA SER A 82 5.57 -11.02 0.10
C SER A 82 4.39 -11.85 0.62
N THR A 83 4.27 -12.02 1.95
CA THR A 83 3.13 -12.71 2.57
C THR A 83 1.83 -11.94 2.35
N SER A 84 1.83 -10.62 2.53
CA SER A 84 0.66 -9.78 2.27
C SER A 84 0.23 -9.78 0.79
N LEU A 85 1.18 -9.86 -0.16
CA LEU A 85 0.88 -10.03 -1.58
C LEU A 85 0.19 -11.37 -1.86
N ILE A 86 0.70 -12.46 -1.29
CA ILE A 86 0.10 -13.79 -1.43
C ILE A 86 -1.33 -13.78 -0.89
N ASP A 87 -1.57 -13.28 0.32
CA ASP A 87 -2.91 -13.20 0.89
C ASP A 87 -3.86 -12.38 0.01
N MET A 88 -3.44 -11.18 -0.42
CA MET A 88 -4.24 -10.31 -1.27
C MET A 88 -4.66 -10.99 -2.58
N TYR A 89 -3.71 -11.61 -3.29
CA TYR A 89 -4.01 -12.32 -4.53
C TYR A 89 -4.84 -13.56 -4.29
N MET A 90 -4.60 -14.31 -3.21
CA MET A 90 -5.39 -15.49 -2.85
C MET A 90 -6.85 -15.12 -2.59
N LYS A 91 -7.12 -14.12 -1.74
CA LYS A 91 -8.48 -13.65 -1.49
C LYS A 91 -9.10 -13.11 -2.77
N CYS A 92 -8.39 -12.30 -3.56
CA CYS A 92 -8.95 -11.84 -4.83
C CYS A 92 -9.21 -12.94 -5.89
N GLY A 93 -8.78 -14.19 -5.69
CA GLY A 93 -8.98 -15.30 -6.63
C GLY A 93 -7.90 -15.42 -7.71
N PHE A 94 -6.73 -14.80 -7.51
CA PHE A 94 -5.64 -14.66 -8.48
C PHE A 94 -4.29 -15.14 -7.91
N SER A 95 -4.27 -16.21 -7.11
CA SER A 95 -3.08 -16.72 -6.41
C SER A 95 -1.82 -16.92 -7.28
N LEU A 96 -1.99 -17.24 -8.57
CA LEU A 96 -0.89 -17.40 -9.53
C LEU A 96 -0.10 -16.10 -9.81
N TRP A 97 -0.69 -14.95 -9.49
CA TRP A 97 -0.10 -13.63 -9.71
C TRP A 97 0.70 -13.11 -8.51
N ALA A 98 0.71 -13.84 -7.39
CA ALA A 98 1.44 -13.42 -6.19
C ALA A 98 2.97 -13.42 -6.34
N ARG A 99 3.51 -14.06 -7.38
CA ARG A 99 4.95 -14.21 -7.64
C ARG A 99 5.38 -13.72 -9.03
N ARG A 100 4.50 -13.02 -9.75
CA ARG A 100 4.72 -12.52 -11.12
C ARG A 100 4.61 -11.01 -11.15
#